data_AF-W8BZT4-F1
#
_entry.id   AF-W8BZT4-F1
#
_cell.length_a   1.000
_cell.length_b   1.000
_cell.length_c   1.000
_cell.angle_alpha   90.00
_cell.angle_beta   90.00
_cell.angle_gamma   90.00
#
_symmetry.space_group_name_H-M   'P 1'
#
loop_
_entity.id
_entity.type
_entity.pdbx_description
1 polymer ?
#
loop_
_entity_poly.entity_id
_entity_poly.type
_entity_poly.pdbx_seq_one_letter_code
_entity_poly.pdbx_strand_id
1 'polypeptide(L)'
;MQYQSAYNNKRASPMRFAFSIVYALSLLALLVHITPTAEARPMDLYDDVGDFFDAVSLDDVPVSGRSAPETFCRMPIRKGVCRALIPRFSYDPSRKTCVEFKFGGCDGNENNFSSYEACMATCEGM
;
A
#
# COMPACT_ATOMS: atom_id res chain seq x y z
N MET A 1 71.87 24.55 27.08
CA MET A 1 71.88 24.96 28.50
C MET A 1 70.53 25.63 28.76
N GLN A 2 69.72 25.30 29.74
CA GLN A 2 69.88 24.52 30.96
C GLN A 2 68.43 24.34 31.51
N TYR A 3 68.09 23.19 32.13
CA TYR A 3 67.79 23.13 33.58
C TYR A 3 66.47 23.88 33.91
N GLN A 4 65.33 23.28 34.26
CA GLN A 4 65.00 22.25 35.25
C GLN A 4 63.49 21.99 35.04
N SER A 5 63.01 20.76 34.83
CA SER A 5 62.65 19.80 35.89
C SER A 5 62.31 20.43 37.23
N ALA A 6 61.04 20.81 37.43
CA ALA A 6 60.30 20.46 38.64
C ALA A 6 58.88 21.00 38.54
N TYR A 7 57.97 20.26 39.17
CA TYR A 7 56.83 20.85 39.88
C TYR A 7 55.57 21.17 39.07
N ASN A 8 54.86 20.13 38.64
CA ASN A 8 53.72 19.71 39.47
C ASN A 8 53.02 18.49 38.88
N ASN A 9 53.15 17.40 39.62
CA ASN A 9 52.23 16.29 39.63
C ASN A 9 50.86 16.77 40.14
N LYS A 10 50.11 17.53 39.32
CA LYS A 10 48.69 17.77 39.60
C LYS A 10 47.95 16.52 39.19
N ARG A 11 47.90 15.56 40.11
CA ARG A 11 46.85 14.53 40.14
C ARG A 11 45.53 15.25 39.88
N ALA A 12 45.03 15.11 38.66
CA ALA A 12 43.69 15.53 38.31
C ALA A 12 42.77 14.81 39.27
N SER A 13 42.21 15.54 40.22
CA SER A 13 41.46 14.96 41.33
C SER A 13 40.25 14.23 40.73
N PRO A 14 40.20 12.88 40.76
CA PRO A 14 39.18 12.10 40.02
C PRO A 14 37.77 12.42 40.52
N MET A 15 37.70 12.96 41.75
CA MET A 15 36.49 13.40 42.41
C MET A 15 35.82 14.56 41.67
N ARG A 16 36.57 15.56 41.16
CA ARG A 16 35.99 16.71 40.44
C ARG A 16 35.41 16.31 39.08
N PHE A 17 36.07 15.37 38.41
CA PHE A 17 35.58 14.79 37.15
C PHE A 17 34.34 13.92 37.39
N ALA A 18 34.34 13.11 38.45
CA ALA A 18 33.18 12.31 38.84
C ALA A 18 31.98 13.18 39.22
N PHE A 19 32.17 14.29 39.96
CA PHE A 19 31.09 15.23 40.27
C PHE A 19 30.51 15.90 39.02
N SER A 20 31.35 16.26 38.04
CA SER A 20 30.87 16.80 36.75
C SER A 20 30.11 15.76 35.94
N ILE A 21 30.55 14.50 35.94
CA ILE A 21 29.87 13.41 35.22
C ILE A 21 28.54 13.07 35.88
N VAL A 22 28.49 12.95 37.21
CA VAL A 22 27.25 12.68 37.96
C VAL A 22 26.25 13.82 37.78
N TYR A 23 26.72 15.08 37.79
CA TYR A 23 25.88 16.24 37.54
C TYR A 23 25.39 16.31 36.08
N ALA A 24 26.25 15.99 35.10
CA ALA A 24 25.86 15.93 33.70
C ALA A 24 24.84 14.81 33.45
N LEU A 25 25.03 13.63 34.05
CA LEU A 25 24.10 12.51 33.92
C LEU A 25 22.77 12.79 34.62
N SER A 26 22.76 13.44 35.78
CA SER A 26 21.53 13.82 36.47
C SER A 26 20.75 14.91 35.71
N LEU A 27 21.44 15.89 35.13
CA LEU A 27 20.83 16.88 34.23
C LEU A 27 20.27 16.23 32.96
N LEU A 28 21.00 15.32 32.32
CA LEU A 28 20.53 14.59 31.14
C LEU A 28 19.30 13.73 31.46
N ALA A 29 19.28 13.05 32.62
CA ALA A 29 18.12 12.29 33.08
C ALA A 29 16.91 13.20 33.37
N LEU A 30 17.12 14.37 33.98
CA LEU A 30 16.06 15.36 34.15
C LEU A 30 15.51 15.83 32.80
N LEU A 31 16.36 16.07 31.80
CA LEU A 31 15.94 16.47 30.45
C LEU A 31 15.15 15.36 29.73
N VAL A 32 15.45 14.08 29.99
CA VAL A 32 14.68 12.93 29.46
C VAL A 32 13.30 12.79 30.12
N HIS A 33 13.12 13.26 31.36
CA HIS A 33 11.82 13.27 32.02
C HIS A 33 10.96 14.51 31.69
N ILE A 34 11.56 15.56 31.16
CA ILE A 34 10.86 16.79 30.74
C ILE A 34 10.42 16.69 29.27
N THR A 35 10.86 15.68 28.50
CA THR A 35 10.19 15.40 27.24
C THR A 35 8.77 14.92 27.57
N PRO A 36 7.72 15.68 27.24
CA PRO A 36 6.40 15.08 27.28
C PRO A 36 6.50 13.90 26.32
N THR A 37 6.20 12.69 26.78
CA THR A 37 5.84 11.61 25.88
C THR A 37 4.55 12.08 25.23
N ALA A 38 4.68 12.91 24.20
CA ALA A 38 3.66 13.08 23.20
C ALA A 38 3.59 11.72 22.51
N GLU A 39 2.92 10.77 23.16
CA GLU A 39 2.00 9.92 22.43
C GLU A 39 0.98 10.86 21.83
N ALA A 40 1.37 11.50 20.73
CA ALA A 40 0.43 12.02 19.78
C ALA A 40 -0.28 10.79 19.23
N ARG A 41 -1.38 10.43 19.88
CA ARG A 41 -2.50 9.78 19.21
C ARG A 41 -3.64 10.78 19.14
N PRO A 42 -3.69 11.64 18.11
CA PRO A 42 -4.87 12.46 17.86
C PRO A 42 -5.83 11.72 16.93
N MET A 43 -7.00 11.41 17.49
CA MET A 43 -8.34 11.27 16.89
C MET A 43 -8.49 10.51 15.57
N ASP A 44 -9.00 9.28 15.63
CA ASP A 44 -10.38 8.89 15.29
C ASP A 44 -11.09 9.62 14.12
N LEU A 45 -10.37 10.02 13.07
CA LEU A 45 -10.96 10.53 11.83
C LEU A 45 -11.29 9.37 10.85
N TYR A 46 -11.88 8.31 11.38
CA TYR A 46 -12.40 7.18 10.59
C TYR A 46 -13.61 6.60 11.33
N ASP A 47 -14.68 7.39 11.46
CA ASP A 47 -15.97 6.90 11.97
C ASP A 47 -17.14 7.14 11.00
N ASP A 48 -16.99 8.01 9.99
CA ASP A 48 -18.08 8.25 9.01
C ASP A 48 -18.17 7.18 7.89
N VAL A 49 -17.15 6.32 7.77
CA VAL A 49 -17.13 5.27 6.71
C VAL A 49 -17.72 3.95 7.22
N GLY A 50 -17.82 3.76 8.54
CA GLY A 50 -18.44 2.59 9.18
C GLY A 50 -19.96 2.62 9.09
N ASP A 51 -20.57 3.74 9.46
CA ASP A 51 -22.04 3.92 9.42
C ASP A 51 -22.59 3.97 7.99
N PHE A 52 -21.76 4.31 6.99
CA PHE A 52 -22.15 4.15 5.59
C PHE A 52 -22.24 2.67 5.21
N PHE A 53 -21.32 1.83 5.68
CA PHE A 53 -21.25 0.42 5.30
C PHE A 53 -22.32 -0.45 5.96
N ASP A 54 -22.83 -0.07 7.14
CA ASP A 54 -23.95 -0.76 7.80
C ASP A 54 -25.32 -0.33 7.25
N ALA A 55 -25.44 0.89 6.73
CA ALA A 55 -26.64 1.35 6.02
C ALA A 55 -26.72 0.81 4.58
N VAL A 56 -25.59 0.45 3.96
CA VAL A 56 -25.56 -0.34 2.72
C VAL A 56 -25.57 -1.82 3.08
N SER A 57 -26.71 -2.32 3.55
CA SER A 57 -26.95 -3.76 3.58
C SER A 57 -26.68 -4.32 2.18
N LEU A 58 -25.68 -5.20 2.04
CA LEU A 58 -25.32 -5.86 0.78
C LEU A 58 -26.46 -6.70 0.19
N ASP A 59 -27.57 -6.81 0.93
CA ASP A 59 -28.80 -7.47 0.52
C ASP A 59 -29.77 -6.55 -0.25
N ASP A 60 -29.62 -5.21 -0.18
CA ASP A 60 -30.52 -4.23 -0.82
C ASP A 60 -29.89 -3.48 -2.01
N VAL A 61 -28.60 -3.70 -2.31
CA VAL A 61 -28.02 -3.24 -3.57
C VAL A 61 -28.47 -4.23 -4.66
N PRO A 62 -29.34 -3.86 -5.61
CA PRO A 62 -29.56 -4.71 -6.77
C PRO A 62 -28.19 -4.97 -7.38
N VAL A 63 -27.82 -6.26 -7.50
CA VAL A 63 -26.54 -6.75 -8.03
C VAL A 63 -26.42 -6.35 -9.50
N SER A 64 -26.25 -5.06 -9.73
CA SER A 64 -26.09 -4.36 -11.00
C SER A 64 -24.63 -3.92 -11.18
N GLY A 65 -23.76 -4.27 -10.23
CA GLY A 65 -22.31 -4.03 -10.27
C GLY A 65 -21.49 -5.21 -10.79
N ARG A 66 -22.08 -6.40 -10.94
CA ARG A 66 -21.56 -7.43 -11.84
C ARG A 66 -22.37 -7.29 -13.11
N SER A 67 -21.77 -6.75 -14.16
CA SER A 67 -22.25 -6.99 -15.52
C SER A 67 -22.50 -8.50 -15.61
N ALA A 68 -23.76 -8.91 -15.71
CA ALA A 68 -24.10 -10.31 -15.84
C ALA A 68 -23.27 -10.88 -17.01
N PRO A 69 -22.78 -12.13 -16.95
CA PRO A 69 -21.99 -12.73 -18.03
C PRO A 69 -22.61 -12.45 -19.41
N GLU A 70 -23.93 -12.54 -19.52
CA GLU A 70 -24.73 -12.16 -20.69
C GLU A 70 -24.38 -10.79 -21.29
N THR A 71 -24.15 -9.78 -20.46
CA THR A 71 -23.91 -8.41 -20.92
C THR A 71 -22.51 -8.22 -21.49
N PHE A 72 -21.47 -8.76 -20.85
CA PHE A 72 -20.11 -8.57 -21.36
C PHE A 72 -19.65 -9.65 -22.33
N CYS A 73 -20.09 -10.90 -22.19
CA CYS A 73 -19.73 -11.97 -23.13
C CYS A 73 -20.22 -11.68 -24.57
N ARG A 74 -21.24 -10.82 -24.72
CA ARG A 74 -21.77 -10.36 -26.01
C ARG A 74 -21.13 -9.07 -26.54
N MET A 75 -20.25 -8.42 -25.78
CA MET A 75 -19.57 -7.21 -26.24
C MET A 75 -18.60 -7.53 -27.39
N PRO A 76 -18.42 -6.62 -28.36
CA PRO A 76 -17.46 -6.82 -29.43
C PRO A 76 -16.02 -6.79 -28.90
N ILE A 77 -15.09 -7.41 -29.63
CA ILE A 77 -13.65 -7.33 -29.33
C ILE A 77 -13.21 -5.86 -29.32
N ARG A 78 -12.59 -5.42 -28.20
CA ARG A 78 -12.01 -4.09 -28.06
C ARG A 78 -10.50 -4.15 -27.83
N LYS A 79 -9.73 -3.80 -28.86
CA LYS A 79 -8.26 -3.71 -28.78
C LYS A 79 -7.77 -2.57 -27.89
N GLY A 80 -8.55 -1.49 -27.82
CA GLY A 80 -8.20 -0.25 -27.12
C GLY A 80 -7.17 0.61 -27.87
N VAL A 81 -6.79 1.73 -27.26
CA VAL A 81 -5.96 2.77 -27.90
C VAL A 81 -4.45 2.52 -27.82
N CYS A 82 -4.02 1.68 -26.88
CA CYS A 82 -2.62 1.30 -26.73
C CYS A 82 -2.18 0.31 -27.83
N ARG A 83 -0.86 0.14 -28.01
CA ARG A 83 -0.27 -0.58 -29.16
C ARG A 83 0.53 -1.84 -28.78
N ALA A 84 0.33 -2.38 -27.58
CA ALA A 84 0.90 -3.69 -27.24
C ALA A 84 0.22 -4.80 -28.06
N LEU A 85 0.85 -5.97 -28.15
CA LEU A 85 0.33 -7.14 -28.86
C LEU A 85 0.08 -8.29 -27.89
N ILE A 86 -0.75 -8.04 -26.88
CA ILE A 86 -0.97 -9.01 -25.80
C ILE A 86 -2.02 -10.04 -26.27
N PRO A 87 -1.69 -11.34 -26.36
CA PRO A 87 -2.68 -12.36 -26.71
C PRO A 87 -3.74 -12.46 -25.63
N ARG A 88 -5.01 -12.42 -26.05
CA ARG A 88 -6.21 -12.51 -25.20
C ARG A 88 -7.31 -13.26 -25.94
N PHE A 89 -8.31 -13.71 -25.22
CA PHE A 89 -9.46 -14.42 -25.76
C PHE A 89 -10.74 -13.61 -25.54
N SER A 90 -11.67 -13.67 -26.48
CA SER A 90 -12.98 -13.03 -26.43
C SER A 90 -14.02 -14.01 -26.94
N TYR A 91 -15.19 -14.06 -26.29
CA TYR A 91 -16.29 -14.93 -26.69
C TYR A 91 -16.98 -14.40 -27.95
N ASP A 92 -17.14 -15.27 -28.96
CA ASP A 92 -17.93 -15.01 -30.16
C ASP A 92 -19.25 -15.82 -30.07
N PRO A 93 -20.39 -15.16 -29.80
CA PRO A 93 -21.68 -15.84 -29.66
C PRO A 93 -22.18 -16.45 -30.97
N SER A 94 -21.71 -15.97 -32.12
CA SER A 94 -22.08 -16.53 -33.43
C SER A 94 -21.43 -17.90 -33.64
N ARG A 95 -20.20 -18.05 -33.13
CA ARG A 95 -19.42 -19.30 -33.20
C ARG A 95 -19.57 -20.16 -31.96
N LYS A 96 -20.21 -19.63 -30.92
CA LYS A 96 -20.37 -20.23 -29.59
C LYS A 96 -19.05 -20.70 -28.98
N THR A 97 -17.98 -19.92 -29.21
CA THR A 97 -16.62 -20.27 -28.77
C THR A 97 -15.77 -19.02 -28.57
N CYS A 98 -14.66 -19.15 -27.85
CA CYS A 98 -13.70 -18.08 -27.65
C CYS A 98 -12.68 -18.00 -28.77
N VAL A 99 -12.40 -16.79 -29.25
CA VAL A 99 -11.43 -16.50 -30.30
C VAL A 99 -10.27 -15.69 -29.75
N GLU A 100 -9.05 -15.99 -30.18
CA GLU A 100 -7.86 -15.22 -29.80
C GLU A 100 -7.84 -13.87 -30.56
N PHE A 101 -7.46 -12.79 -29.86
CA PHE A 101 -7.16 -11.49 -30.45
C PHE A 101 -5.94 -10.84 -29.77
N LYS A 102 -5.41 -9.77 -30.38
CA LYS A 102 -4.32 -8.97 -29.79
C LYS A 102 -4.88 -7.73 -29.11
N PHE A 103 -4.78 -7.68 -27.78
CA PHE A 103 -5.16 -6.55 -26.96
C PHE A 103 -4.02 -5.52 -26.88
N GLY A 104 -4.39 -4.25 -27.03
CA GLY A 104 -3.49 -3.10 -27.03
C GLY A 104 -2.86 -2.79 -25.68
N GLY A 105 -3.42 -3.32 -24.58
CA GLY A 105 -2.90 -3.16 -23.22
C GLY A 105 -3.63 -2.13 -22.36
N CYS A 106 -4.51 -1.32 -22.94
CA CYS A 106 -5.36 -0.38 -22.22
C CYS A 106 -6.68 -0.17 -22.97
N ASP A 107 -7.70 0.42 -22.31
CA ASP A 107 -9.00 0.76 -22.91
C ASP A 107 -9.71 -0.41 -23.61
N GLY A 108 -9.64 -1.60 -22.99
CA GLY A 108 -10.40 -2.78 -23.39
C GLY A 108 -11.82 -2.76 -22.82
N ASN A 109 -12.55 -3.84 -23.03
CA ASN A 109 -13.78 -4.17 -22.31
C ASN A 109 -13.63 -5.53 -21.63
N GLU A 110 -14.68 -5.99 -20.95
CA GLU A 110 -14.69 -7.19 -20.13
C GLU A 110 -14.75 -8.50 -20.94
N ASN A 111 -15.05 -8.44 -22.24
CA ASN A 111 -14.89 -9.59 -23.15
C ASN A 111 -13.42 -9.80 -23.54
N ASN A 112 -12.56 -9.97 -22.53
CA ASN A 112 -11.10 -10.01 -22.65
C ASN A 112 -10.50 -10.90 -21.56
N PHE A 113 -10.14 -12.11 -21.94
CA PHE A 113 -9.64 -13.14 -21.03
C PHE A 113 -8.18 -13.47 -21.32
N SER A 114 -7.43 -13.86 -20.29
CA SER A 114 -6.02 -14.26 -20.41
C SER A 114 -5.84 -15.65 -21.03
N SER A 115 -6.84 -16.53 -20.95
CA SER A 115 -6.80 -17.87 -21.53
C SER A 115 -8.13 -18.27 -22.16
N TYR A 116 -8.08 -19.26 -23.04
CA TYR A 116 -9.25 -19.83 -23.69
C TYR A 116 -10.19 -20.48 -22.66
N GLU A 117 -9.64 -21.20 -21.68
CA GLU A 117 -10.39 -21.91 -20.64
C GLU A 117 -11.14 -20.93 -19.74
N ALA A 118 -10.52 -19.83 -19.33
CA ALA A 118 -11.17 -18.79 -18.54
C ALA A 118 -12.32 -18.13 -19.30
N CYS A 119 -12.14 -17.90 -20.61
CA CYS A 119 -13.18 -17.37 -21.48
C CYS A 119 -14.36 -18.33 -21.61
N MET A 120 -14.11 -19.61 -21.91
CA MET A 120 -15.16 -20.61 -22.05
C MET A 120 -15.88 -20.84 -20.72
N ALA A 121 -15.16 -20.99 -19.61
CA ALA A 121 -15.78 -21.18 -18.29
C ALA A 121 -16.68 -20.01 -17.87
N THR A 122 -16.41 -18.80 -18.38
CA THR A 122 -17.20 -17.60 -18.05
C THR A 122 -18.37 -17.38 -19.00
N CYS A 123 -18.19 -17.64 -20.30
CA CYS A 123 -19.11 -17.21 -21.36
C CYS A 123 -19.74 -18.35 -22.15
N GLU A 124 -19.45 -19.62 -21.86
CA GLU A 124 -20.07 -20.73 -22.55
C GLU A 124 -21.61 -20.70 -22.40
N GLY A 125 -22.32 -20.83 -23.52
CA GLY A 125 -23.78 -20.80 -23.57
C GLY A 125 -24.40 -19.40 -23.70
N MET A 126 -23.59 -18.34 -23.70
CA MET A 126 -24.02 -16.96 -23.99
C MET A 126 -24.29 -16.75 -25.50
#